data_AF-A0A0U1WQZ3-F1
#
_entry.id   AF-A0A0U1WQZ3-F1
#
_cell.length_a   1.000
_cell.length_b   1.000
_cell.length_c   1.000
_cell.angle_alpha   90.00
_cell.angle_beta   90.00
_cell.angle_gamma   90.00
#
_symmetry.space_group_name_H-M   'P 1'
#
loop_
_entity.id
_entity.type
_entity.pdbx_description
1 polymer ?
#
loop_
_entity_poly.entity_id
_entity_poly.type
_entity_poly.pdbx_seq_one_letter_code
_entity_poly.pdbx_strand_id
1 'polypeptide(L)'
;MSTWSQLNFQDSASPLMEELIMFHDHTMLVLTLVTTLVAYIILTMFSNQFIDRFLLEGHLIEVIWTVIPAFLLIFIALPSLHLLYLLDEYDNPSLTIKSMGHQWYWSYEYSDFLDVEFDSYMIPTKDLNDNQFRLIEVDNRMIVPMNTYIRILVSSTDVIHSWTIPALSIKADAIPGRLNQMTFLINRPGLFFGQCSEICGANHSFMPIVVESISMNSFLNWINNFE
;
A
#
# COMPACT_ATOMS: atom_id res chain seq x y z
N MET A 1 5.23 -8.96 -6.21
CA MET A 1 5.09 -8.03 -7.36
C MET A 1 3.80 -8.35 -8.09
N SER A 2 3.32 -7.42 -8.91
CA SER A 2 2.15 -7.69 -9.73
C SER A 2 2.44 -8.72 -10.82
N THR A 3 1.48 -9.60 -11.08
CA THR A 3 1.55 -10.59 -12.16
C THR A 3 0.69 -10.15 -13.35
N TRP A 4 0.95 -10.75 -14.51
CA TRP A 4 0.17 -10.48 -15.71
C TRP A 4 -1.30 -10.85 -15.48
N SER A 5 -2.22 -9.99 -15.94
CA SER A 5 -3.67 -10.17 -15.80
C SER A 5 -4.18 -10.32 -14.36
N GLN A 6 -3.44 -9.79 -13.39
CA GLN A 6 -3.86 -9.80 -11.99
C GLN A 6 -5.08 -8.91 -11.77
N LEU A 7 -6.11 -9.46 -11.11
CA LEU A 7 -7.34 -8.75 -10.75
C LEU A 7 -7.37 -8.28 -9.29
N ASN A 8 -6.74 -9.04 -8.39
CA ASN A 8 -6.75 -8.79 -6.95
C ASN A 8 -5.46 -8.07 -6.50
N PHE A 9 -5.37 -7.75 -5.21
CA PHE A 9 -4.12 -7.29 -4.59
C PHE A 9 -2.97 -8.29 -4.76
N GLN A 10 -1.74 -7.78 -4.61
CA GLN A 10 -0.55 -8.63 -4.49
C GLN A 10 -0.63 -9.46 -3.21
N ASP A 11 -0.02 -10.65 -3.24
CA ASP A 11 0.06 -11.51 -2.06
C ASP A 11 0.70 -10.76 -0.89
N SER A 12 -0.07 -10.62 0.19
CA SER A 12 0.36 -9.93 1.41
C SER A 12 1.65 -10.52 1.96
N ALA A 13 2.55 -9.69 2.47
CA ALA A 13 3.75 -10.10 3.19
C ALA A 13 3.84 -9.54 4.62
N SER A 14 2.80 -8.84 5.08
CA SER A 14 2.68 -8.30 6.43
C SER A 14 1.32 -8.67 7.03
N PRO A 15 1.19 -8.83 8.36
CA PRO A 15 -0.11 -9.09 8.99
C PRO A 15 -1.14 -8.00 8.67
N LEU A 16 -0.70 -6.75 8.62
CA LEU A 16 -1.54 -5.59 8.32
C LEU A 16 -2.13 -5.64 6.89
N MET A 17 -1.33 -6.07 5.91
CA MET A 17 -1.84 -6.21 4.54
C MET A 17 -2.83 -7.38 4.42
N GLU A 18 -2.72 -8.43 5.24
CA GLU A 18 -3.75 -9.49 5.30
C GLU A 18 -5.09 -8.93 5.81
N GLU A 19 -5.07 -8.17 6.91
CA GLU A 19 -6.27 -7.51 7.45
C GLU A 19 -6.89 -6.51 6.47
N LEU A 20 -6.06 -5.77 5.71
CA LEU A 20 -6.54 -4.86 4.67
C LEU A 20 -7.21 -5.59 3.50
N ILE A 21 -6.69 -6.76 3.09
CA ILE A 21 -7.33 -7.60 2.06
C ILE A 21 -8.68 -8.11 2.57
N MET A 22 -8.75 -8.57 3.83
CA MET A 22 -10.00 -9.02 4.44
C MET A 22 -11.03 -7.89 4.56
N PHE A 23 -10.59 -6.69 4.96
CA PHE A 23 -11.45 -5.52 5.01
C PHE A 23 -11.94 -5.13 3.60
N HIS A 24 -11.06 -5.13 2.60
CA HIS A 24 -11.45 -4.90 1.22
C HIS A 24 -12.52 -5.89 0.76
N ASP A 25 -12.35 -7.19 1.00
CA ASP A 25 -13.31 -8.21 0.57
C ASP A 25 -14.67 -8.02 1.25
N HIS A 26 -14.68 -7.65 2.54
CA HIS A 26 -15.90 -7.26 3.25
C HIS A 26 -16.59 -6.05 2.59
N THR A 27 -15.84 -4.99 2.26
CA THR A 27 -16.41 -3.83 1.58
C THR A 27 -16.92 -4.16 0.17
N MET A 28 -16.20 -4.98 -0.58
CA MET A 28 -16.58 -5.40 -1.93
C MET A 28 -17.85 -6.27 -1.92
N LEU A 29 -18.04 -7.10 -0.89
CA LEU A 29 -19.29 -7.84 -0.70
C LEU A 29 -20.48 -6.88 -0.56
N VAL A 30 -20.35 -5.83 0.25
CA VAL A 30 -21.42 -4.83 0.43
C VAL A 30 -21.68 -4.05 -0.86
N LEU A 31 -20.63 -3.60 -1.54
CA LEU A 31 -20.75 -2.85 -2.81
C LEU A 31 -21.38 -3.69 -3.91
N THR A 32 -20.96 -4.95 -4.07
CA THR A 32 -21.56 -5.86 -5.06
C THR A 32 -23.04 -6.14 -4.75
N LEU A 33 -23.42 -6.30 -3.48
CA LEU A 33 -24.82 -6.41 -3.08
C LEU A 33 -25.64 -5.17 -3.48
N VAL A 34 -25.17 -3.96 -3.19
CA VAL A 34 -25.90 -2.72 -3.51
C VAL A 34 -25.99 -2.51 -5.02
N THR A 35 -24.89 -2.68 -5.75
CA THR A 35 -24.86 -2.52 -7.21
C THR A 35 -25.77 -3.51 -7.93
N THR A 36 -25.78 -4.78 -7.51
CA THR A 36 -26.68 -5.80 -8.08
C THR A 36 -28.15 -5.52 -7.77
N LEU A 37 -28.47 -5.06 -6.55
CA LEU A 37 -29.82 -4.63 -6.18
C LEU A 37 -30.29 -3.45 -7.05
N VAL A 38 -29.46 -2.42 -7.19
CA VAL A 38 -29.79 -1.24 -8.01
C VAL A 38 -29.94 -1.63 -9.48
N ALA A 39 -29.03 -2.43 -10.02
CA ALA A 39 -29.12 -2.92 -11.39
C ALA A 39 -30.41 -3.73 -11.61
N TYR A 40 -30.78 -4.59 -10.66
CA TYR A 40 -32.02 -5.35 -10.72
C TYR A 40 -33.27 -4.46 -10.71
N ILE A 41 -33.34 -3.45 -9.84
CA ILE A 41 -34.47 -2.49 -9.79
C ILE A 41 -34.57 -1.74 -11.13
N ILE A 42 -33.44 -1.28 -11.68
CA ILE A 42 -33.43 -0.58 -12.97
C ILE A 42 -33.94 -1.49 -14.10
N LEU A 43 -33.45 -2.73 -14.19
CA LEU A 43 -33.86 -3.69 -15.23
C LEU A 43 -35.35 -4.06 -15.14
N THR A 44 -35.87 -4.21 -13.92
CA THR A 44 -37.30 -4.49 -13.70
C THR A 44 -38.18 -3.27 -14.01
N MET A 45 -37.73 -2.06 -13.70
CA MET A 45 -38.44 -0.83 -14.09
C MET A 45 -38.52 -0.66 -15.60
N PHE A 46 -37.45 -0.97 -16.35
CA PHE A 46 -37.47 -0.93 -17.82
C PHE A 46 -38.40 -1.96 -18.46
N SER A 47 -38.63 -3.10 -17.81
CA SER A 47 -39.50 -4.16 -18.34
C SER A 47 -40.96 -4.02 -17.92
N ASN A 48 -41.26 -3.15 -16.95
CA ASN A 48 -42.61 -2.98 -16.42
C ASN A 48 -43.53 -2.28 -17.44
N GLN A 49 -44.70 -2.89 -17.71
CA GLN A 49 -45.73 -2.34 -18.60
C GLN A 49 -46.81 -1.55 -17.86
N PHE A 50 -46.91 -1.70 -16.53
CA PHE A 50 -47.93 -1.03 -15.72
C PHE A 50 -47.52 0.41 -15.43
N ILE A 51 -48.47 1.34 -15.60
CA ILE A 51 -48.26 2.78 -15.41
C ILE A 51 -49.08 3.23 -14.21
N ASP A 52 -48.40 3.83 -13.23
CA ASP A 52 -49.03 4.62 -12.16
C ASP A 52 -48.49 6.05 -12.21
N ARG A 53 -49.40 7.02 -12.33
CA ARG A 53 -49.07 8.47 -12.40
C ARG A 53 -49.44 9.22 -11.13
N PHE A 54 -50.14 8.58 -10.20
CA PHE A 54 -50.69 9.23 -9.01
C PHE A 54 -49.83 9.01 -7.76
N LEU A 55 -48.77 8.19 -7.85
CA LEU A 55 -47.76 8.04 -6.81
C LEU A 55 -46.83 9.28 -6.76
N LEU A 56 -47.28 10.31 -6.05
CA LEU A 56 -46.50 11.55 -5.86
C LEU A 56 -45.63 11.54 -4.61
N GLU A 57 -46.06 10.82 -3.57
CA GLU A 57 -45.43 10.84 -2.24
C GLU A 57 -45.32 9.42 -1.68
N GLY A 58 -44.24 9.18 -0.93
CA GLY A 58 -43.91 7.86 -0.40
C GLY A 58 -43.03 7.94 0.84
N HIS A 59 -43.47 8.62 1.90
CA HIS A 59 -42.65 8.80 3.10
C HIS A 59 -42.12 7.49 3.70
N LEU A 60 -42.88 6.40 3.61
CA LEU A 60 -42.40 5.10 4.08
C LEU A 60 -41.18 4.60 3.28
N ILE A 61 -41.17 4.73 1.95
CA ILE A 61 -40.02 4.31 1.13
C ILE A 61 -38.82 5.24 1.35
N GLU A 62 -39.08 6.53 1.56
CA GLU A 62 -38.06 7.52 1.91
C GLU A 62 -37.33 7.16 3.20
N VAL A 63 -38.08 6.77 4.24
CA VAL A 63 -37.50 6.31 5.50
C VAL A 63 -36.68 5.03 5.28
N ILE A 64 -37.21 4.07 4.52
CA ILE A 64 -36.54 2.78 4.27
C ILE A 64 -35.20 2.99 3.56
N TRP A 65 -35.16 3.72 2.44
CA TRP A 65 -33.92 3.94 1.69
C TRP A 65 -32.94 4.88 2.39
N THR A 66 -33.35 5.58 3.45
CA THR A 66 -32.45 6.43 4.24
C THR A 66 -31.82 5.62 5.36
N VAL A 67 -32.62 4.81 6.06
CA VAL A 67 -32.17 4.00 7.20
C VAL A 67 -31.28 2.83 6.75
N ILE A 68 -31.63 2.13 5.67
CA ILE A 68 -30.85 0.95 5.21
C ILE A 68 -29.40 1.33 4.86
N PRO A 69 -29.11 2.34 4.01
CA PRO A 69 -27.74 2.74 3.71
C PRO A 69 -26.97 3.24 4.93
N ALA A 70 -27.64 3.92 5.86
CA ALA A 70 -27.00 4.35 7.11
C ALA A 70 -26.47 3.15 7.92
N PHE A 71 -27.26 2.08 8.04
CA PHE A 71 -26.80 0.84 8.67
C PHE A 71 -25.66 0.18 7.89
N LEU A 72 -25.74 0.10 6.56
CA LEU A 72 -24.66 -0.48 5.73
C LEU A 72 -23.34 0.28 5.91
N LEU A 73 -23.38 1.61 5.99
CA LEU A 73 -22.18 2.42 6.26
C LEU A 73 -21.59 2.12 7.64
N ILE A 74 -22.40 1.93 8.68
CA ILE A 74 -21.91 1.54 10.01
C ILE A 74 -21.19 0.18 9.95
N PHE A 75 -21.74 -0.80 9.21
CA PHE A 75 -21.11 -2.11 9.03
C PHE A 75 -19.77 -2.07 8.29
N ILE A 76 -19.54 -1.07 7.45
CA ILE A 76 -18.24 -0.82 6.81
C ILE A 76 -17.32 -0.04 7.75
N ALA A 77 -17.84 0.98 8.43
CA ALA A 77 -17.06 1.90 9.24
C ALA A 77 -16.43 1.24 10.47
N LEU A 78 -17.12 0.31 11.14
CA LEU A 78 -16.61 -0.34 12.35
C LEU A 78 -15.30 -1.12 12.11
N PRO A 79 -15.20 -2.07 11.17
CA PRO A 79 -13.93 -2.74 10.87
C PRO A 79 -12.88 -1.77 10.32
N SER A 80 -13.30 -0.76 9.54
CA SER A 80 -12.37 0.26 9.01
C SER A 80 -11.68 1.04 10.12
N LEU A 81 -12.43 1.51 11.12
CA LEU A 81 -11.88 2.26 12.24
C LEU A 81 -11.01 1.37 13.13
N HIS A 82 -11.43 0.12 13.37
CA HIS A 82 -10.59 -0.82 14.11
C HIS A 82 -9.22 -1.02 13.45
N LEU A 83 -9.20 -1.24 12.14
CA LEU A 83 -7.97 -1.41 11.37
C LEU A 83 -7.12 -0.13 11.35
N LEU A 84 -7.75 1.04 11.26
CA LEU A 84 -7.04 2.33 11.36
C LEU A 84 -6.27 2.45 12.67
N TYR A 85 -6.87 2.06 13.80
CA TYR A 85 -6.19 2.11 15.09
C TYR A 85 -5.10 1.03 15.22
N LEU A 86 -5.28 -0.15 14.64
CA LEU A 86 -4.22 -1.18 14.59
C LEU A 86 -3.00 -0.71 13.78
N LEU A 87 -3.22 0.05 12.69
CA LEU A 87 -2.15 0.61 11.87
C LEU A 87 -1.34 1.70 12.58
N ASP A 88 -1.98 2.44 13.49
CA ASP A 88 -1.35 3.53 14.25
C ASP A 88 -0.73 3.04 15.58
N GLU A 89 -0.95 1.78 15.96
CA GLU A 89 -0.40 1.23 17.19
C GLU A 89 1.13 1.16 17.11
N TYR A 90 1.79 1.79 18.07
CA TYR A 90 3.24 1.89 18.12
C TYR A 90 3.83 0.63 18.74
N ASP A 91 4.22 -0.32 17.90
CA ASP A 91 5.12 -1.38 18.29
C ASP A 91 6.53 -0.81 18.52
N ASN A 92 7.22 -1.28 19.57
CA ASN A 92 8.61 -0.91 19.85
C ASN A 92 9.51 -1.46 18.72
N PRO A 93 9.97 -0.61 17.78
CA PRO A 93 10.68 -1.11 16.61
C PRO A 93 12.11 -1.49 17.00
N SER A 94 12.59 -2.59 16.42
CA SER A 94 13.95 -3.07 16.64
C SER A 94 14.98 -2.39 15.72
N LEU A 95 14.52 -1.75 14.65
CA LEU A 95 15.35 -1.14 13.62
C LEU A 95 14.65 0.10 13.06
N THR A 96 15.38 1.20 12.92
CA THR A 96 14.96 2.42 12.25
C THR A 96 15.76 2.63 10.97
N ILE A 97 15.06 2.86 9.86
CA ILE A 97 15.66 3.18 8.56
C ILE A 97 15.05 4.48 8.06
N LYS A 98 15.89 5.42 7.62
CA LYS A 98 15.45 6.62 6.92
C LYS A 98 15.44 6.35 5.42
N SER A 99 14.39 6.78 4.74
CA SER A 99 14.28 6.79 3.29
C SER A 99 14.05 8.22 2.81
N MET A 100 14.97 8.71 1.98
CA MET A 100 14.93 10.05 1.41
C MET A 100 14.64 9.98 -0.08
N GLY A 101 13.58 10.64 -0.52
CA GLY A 101 13.24 10.77 -1.93
C GLY A 101 13.99 11.94 -2.59
N HIS A 102 14.57 11.68 -3.76
CA HIS A 102 15.28 12.65 -4.61
C HIS A 102 14.80 12.53 -6.05
N GLN A 103 15.05 13.52 -6.90
CA GLN A 103 14.86 13.48 -8.35
C GLN A 103 16.05 12.77 -9.01
N TRP A 104 15.95 11.51 -9.46
CA TRP A 104 14.84 10.54 -9.38
C TRP A 104 15.37 9.20 -8.89
N TYR A 105 15.57 9.10 -7.58
CA TYR A 105 16.10 7.93 -6.89
C TYR A 105 15.74 8.00 -5.40
N TRP A 106 16.02 6.92 -4.67
CA TRP A 106 15.86 6.87 -3.21
C TRP A 106 17.22 6.69 -2.55
N SER A 107 17.48 7.37 -1.44
CA SER A 107 18.59 7.02 -0.55
C SER A 107 18.06 6.41 0.74
N TYR A 108 18.81 5.46 1.27
CA TYR A 108 18.48 4.75 2.51
C TYR A 108 19.61 4.93 3.52
N GLU A 109 19.24 5.23 4.76
CA GLU A 109 20.19 5.44 5.85
C GLU A 109 19.80 4.58 7.06
N TYR A 110 20.73 3.75 7.52
CA TYR A 110 20.59 2.85 8.64
C TYR A 110 21.33 3.43 9.86
N SER A 111 20.76 4.48 10.45
CA SER A 111 21.38 5.28 11.51
C SER A 111 21.53 4.55 12.86
N ASP A 112 20.89 3.40 13.04
CA ASP A 112 21.05 2.58 14.25
C ASP A 112 22.41 1.82 14.26
N PHE A 113 23.10 1.79 13.11
CA PHE A 113 24.43 1.19 12.93
C PHE A 113 25.45 2.29 12.57
N LEU A 114 26.64 1.95 12.06
CA LEU A 114 27.73 2.86 11.68
C LEU A 114 27.40 3.76 10.47
N ASP A 115 26.28 4.48 10.53
CA ASP A 115 25.80 5.43 9.52
C ASP A 115 25.88 4.88 8.08
N VAL A 116 25.40 3.63 7.89
CA VAL A 116 25.35 3.01 6.57
C VAL A 116 24.34 3.76 5.71
N GLU A 117 24.82 4.42 4.66
CA GLU A 117 24.01 5.16 3.69
C GLU A 117 24.36 4.72 2.25
N PHE A 118 23.33 4.56 1.42
CA PHE A 118 23.50 4.30 0.00
C PHE A 118 22.32 4.81 -0.83
N ASP A 119 22.60 5.07 -2.11
CA ASP A 119 21.61 5.43 -3.11
C ASP A 119 21.08 4.19 -3.85
N SER A 120 19.82 4.24 -4.26
CA SER A 120 19.09 3.20 -4.98
C SER A 120 18.51 3.79 -6.27
N TYR A 121 19.15 3.48 -7.38
CA TYR A 121 18.75 3.89 -8.73
C TYR A 121 18.13 2.73 -9.49
N MET A 122 17.19 3.05 -10.38
CA MET A 122 16.66 2.07 -11.33
C MET A 122 17.77 1.59 -12.27
N ILE A 123 17.90 0.27 -12.45
CA ILE A 123 18.81 -0.29 -13.45
C ILE A 123 18.27 0.05 -14.86
N PRO A 124 19.05 0.70 -15.74
CA PRO A 124 18.64 0.99 -17.10
C PRO A 124 18.30 -0.30 -17.87
N THR A 125 17.31 -0.24 -18.76
CA THR A 125 16.84 -1.45 -19.46
C THR A 125 17.88 -2.15 -20.33
N LYS A 126 18.96 -1.45 -20.69
CA LYS A 126 20.08 -1.99 -21.46
C LYS A 126 21.05 -2.82 -20.61
N ASP A 127 21.06 -2.57 -19.30
CA ASP A 127 21.99 -3.16 -18.33
C ASP A 127 21.31 -4.27 -17.51
N LEU A 128 20.03 -4.55 -17.78
CA LEU A 128 19.28 -5.62 -17.14
C LEU A 128 19.77 -6.99 -17.61
N ASN A 129 19.92 -7.91 -16.66
CA ASN A 129 20.10 -9.32 -16.94
C ASN A 129 18.78 -9.96 -17.40
N ASP A 130 18.85 -11.10 -18.11
CA ASP A 130 17.66 -11.78 -18.67
C ASP A 130 16.58 -12.15 -17.63
N ASN A 131 16.96 -12.30 -16.36
CA ASN A 131 16.06 -12.68 -15.26
C ASN A 131 15.53 -11.48 -14.46
N GLN A 132 15.84 -10.25 -14.87
CA GLN A 132 15.48 -9.03 -14.16
C GLN A 132 14.27 -8.34 -14.78
N PHE A 133 13.50 -7.66 -13.94
CA PHE A 133 12.29 -6.99 -14.38
C PHE A 133 12.54 -5.55 -14.82
N ARG A 134 11.96 -5.20 -15.97
CA ARG A 134 12.01 -3.84 -16.52
C ARG A 134 11.32 -2.84 -15.58
N LEU A 135 11.98 -1.70 -15.34
CA LEU A 135 11.52 -0.54 -14.56
C LEU A 135 11.36 -0.71 -13.04
N ILE A 136 11.53 -1.91 -12.49
CA ILE A 136 11.31 -2.16 -11.06
C ILE A 136 12.56 -2.66 -10.33
N GLU A 137 13.59 -3.08 -11.05
CA GLU A 137 14.88 -3.43 -10.44
C GLU A 137 15.72 -2.19 -10.15
N VAL A 138 16.47 -2.28 -9.06
CA VAL A 138 17.40 -1.27 -8.57
C VAL A 138 18.80 -1.84 -8.42
N ASP A 139 19.80 -0.99 -8.47
CA ASP A 139 21.20 -1.34 -8.23
C ASP A 139 21.44 -1.80 -6.78
N ASN A 140 20.97 -1.01 -5.80
CA ASN A 140 21.09 -1.29 -4.38
C ASN A 140 19.69 -1.43 -3.77
N ARG A 141 19.42 -2.58 -3.16
CA ARG A 141 18.14 -2.90 -2.51
C ARG A 141 18.18 -2.49 -1.05
N MET A 142 17.03 -2.09 -0.50
CA MET A 142 16.87 -1.89 0.93
C MET A 142 16.75 -3.26 1.60
N ILE A 143 17.80 -3.70 2.30
CA ILE A 143 17.82 -5.00 2.97
C ILE A 143 17.26 -4.87 4.38
N VAL A 144 16.39 -5.81 4.76
CA VAL A 144 15.74 -5.82 6.08
C VAL A 144 15.64 -7.24 6.66
N PRO A 145 15.68 -7.39 8.00
CA PRO A 145 15.45 -8.69 8.64
C PRO A 145 13.96 -9.04 8.71
N MET A 146 13.60 -10.25 8.28
CA MET A 146 12.25 -10.80 8.41
C MET A 146 11.85 -10.99 9.88
N ASN A 147 10.55 -11.00 10.17
CA ASN A 147 9.96 -11.19 11.51
C ASN A 147 10.47 -10.19 12.56
N THR A 148 10.80 -8.98 12.14
CA THR A 148 11.18 -7.89 13.03
C THR A 148 10.34 -6.66 12.74
N TYR A 149 10.05 -5.87 13.78
CA TYR A 149 9.37 -4.59 13.62
C TYR A 149 10.39 -3.53 13.19
N ILE A 150 10.11 -2.93 12.04
CA ILE A 150 10.97 -1.92 11.41
C ILE A 150 10.20 -0.62 11.36
N ARG A 151 10.82 0.44 11.85
CA ARG A 151 10.36 1.81 11.67
C ARG A 151 11.01 2.37 10.42
N ILE A 152 10.21 2.85 9.48
CA ILE A 152 10.69 3.66 8.37
C ILE A 152 10.33 5.11 8.57
N LEU A 153 11.32 5.99 8.40
CA LEU A 153 11.16 7.42 8.39
C LEU A 153 11.29 7.91 6.94
N VAL A 154 10.24 8.48 6.40
CA VAL A 154 10.15 8.88 4.99
C VAL A 154 10.12 10.40 4.89
N SER A 155 11.01 10.97 4.07
CA SER A 155 11.09 12.41 3.78
C SER A 155 11.71 12.64 2.40
N SER A 156 11.86 13.89 1.99
CA SER A 156 12.51 14.27 0.73
C SER A 156 13.44 15.47 0.92
N THR A 157 14.41 15.58 0.01
CA THR A 157 15.35 16.70 -0.11
C THR A 157 14.92 17.74 -1.14
N ASP A 158 13.96 17.44 -2.03
CA ASP A 158 13.59 18.29 -3.17
C ASP A 158 12.09 18.55 -3.32
N VAL A 159 11.35 17.65 -3.97
CA VAL A 159 9.90 17.75 -4.24
C VAL A 159 9.16 16.67 -3.47
N ILE A 160 7.83 16.63 -3.57
CA ILE A 160 7.08 15.56 -2.92
C ILE A 160 7.26 14.26 -3.71
N HIS A 161 7.56 13.17 -2.99
CA HIS A 161 7.54 11.80 -3.48
C HIS A 161 6.61 10.96 -2.60
N SER A 162 6.45 9.67 -2.89
CA SER A 162 5.72 8.77 -1.99
C SER A 162 6.32 7.38 -2.01
N TRP A 163 6.84 6.95 -0.86
CA TRP A 163 7.48 5.65 -0.68
C TRP A 163 6.40 4.60 -0.49
N THR A 164 6.30 3.66 -1.44
CA THR A 164 5.18 2.71 -1.50
C THR A 164 5.66 1.30 -1.76
N ILE A 165 5.21 0.34 -0.94
CA ILE A 165 5.35 -1.10 -1.18
C ILE A 165 3.99 -1.77 -1.00
N PRO A 166 3.27 -2.09 -2.09
CA PRO A 166 1.91 -2.61 -2.00
C PRO A 166 1.77 -3.91 -1.20
N ALA A 167 2.71 -4.85 -1.35
CA ALA A 167 2.68 -6.13 -0.65
C ALA A 167 2.83 -6.01 0.88
N LEU A 168 3.29 -4.86 1.38
CA LEU A 168 3.46 -4.58 2.81
C LEU A 168 2.40 -3.62 3.35
N SER A 169 1.46 -3.18 2.52
CA SER A 169 0.48 -2.12 2.81
C SER A 169 1.10 -0.79 3.27
N ILE A 170 2.26 -0.42 2.74
CA ILE A 170 2.93 0.83 3.10
C ILE A 170 2.82 1.81 1.95
N LYS A 171 2.34 3.01 2.26
CA LYS A 171 2.42 4.20 1.42
C LYS A 171 2.58 5.42 2.32
N ALA A 172 3.74 6.06 2.26
CA ALA A 172 4.03 7.30 2.99
C ALA A 172 4.58 8.35 2.04
N ASP A 173 3.99 9.54 2.09
CA ASP A 173 4.50 10.67 1.31
C ASP A 173 5.83 11.16 1.90
N ALA A 174 6.80 11.38 1.03
CA ALA A 174 8.09 11.94 1.32
C ALA A 174 7.99 13.46 1.06
N ILE A 175 7.82 14.24 2.13
CA ILE A 175 7.55 15.68 2.03
C ILE A 175 8.78 16.45 2.53
N PRO A 176 9.35 17.37 1.73
CA PRO A 176 10.48 18.18 2.16
C PRO A 176 10.19 18.92 3.48
N GLY A 177 11.08 18.76 4.46
CA GLY A 177 10.93 19.38 5.78
C GLY A 177 9.98 18.66 6.75
N ARG A 178 9.45 17.48 6.40
CA ARG A 178 8.63 16.65 7.29
C ARG A 178 9.11 15.20 7.30
N LEU A 179 9.33 14.65 8.49
CA LEU A 179 9.60 13.22 8.69
C LEU A 179 8.29 12.49 8.97
N ASN A 180 7.79 11.74 7.99
CA ASN A 180 6.69 10.81 8.19
C ASN A 180 7.23 9.49 8.72
N GLN A 181 6.52 8.89 9.67
CA GLN A 181 6.89 7.60 10.22
C GLN A 181 5.84 6.56 9.88
N MET A 182 6.29 5.36 9.51
CA MET A 182 5.47 4.16 9.47
C MET A 182 6.22 2.99 10.12
N THR A 183 5.48 2.00 10.60
CA THR A 183 6.02 0.74 11.09
C THR A 183 5.55 -0.39 10.20
N PHE A 184 6.38 -1.40 10.00
CA PHE A 184 6.00 -2.61 9.29
C PHE A 184 6.79 -3.82 9.77
N LEU A 185 6.25 -4.99 9.45
CA LEU A 185 6.86 -6.29 9.71
C LEU A 185 6.66 -7.18 8.49
N ILE A 186 7.69 -7.91 8.10
CA ILE A 186 7.66 -8.83 6.95
C ILE A 186 7.68 -10.28 7.45
N ASN A 187 6.63 -11.05 7.16
CA ASN A 187 6.44 -12.42 7.65
C ASN A 187 7.24 -13.50 6.88
N ARG A 188 7.80 -13.15 5.72
CA ARG A 188 8.50 -14.10 4.85
C ARG A 188 9.73 -13.49 4.18
N PRO A 189 10.74 -14.32 3.83
CA PRO A 189 11.85 -13.85 3.02
C PRO A 189 11.43 -13.60 1.57
N GLY A 190 12.15 -12.73 0.87
CA GLY A 190 11.94 -12.45 -0.55
C GLY A 190 12.13 -10.99 -0.95
N LEU A 191 11.81 -10.70 -2.21
CA LEU A 191 11.89 -9.36 -2.79
C LEU A 191 10.49 -8.75 -2.91
N PHE A 192 10.34 -7.53 -2.38
CA PHE A 192 9.11 -6.76 -2.41
C PHE A 192 9.34 -5.48 -3.20
N PHE A 193 8.54 -5.32 -4.24
CA PHE A 193 8.69 -4.25 -5.22
C PHE A 193 7.65 -3.16 -4.99
N GLY A 194 8.09 -1.93 -5.21
CA GLY A 194 7.34 -0.70 -5.04
C GLY A 194 7.72 0.33 -6.10
N GLN A 195 6.96 1.41 -6.18
CA GLN A 195 7.26 2.56 -7.03
C GLN A 195 6.89 3.85 -6.31
N CYS A 196 7.45 4.97 -6.77
CA CYS A 196 7.01 6.28 -6.31
C CYS A 196 5.52 6.49 -6.67
N SER A 197 4.71 6.85 -5.68
CA SER A 197 3.25 7.02 -5.83
C SER A 197 2.77 8.48 -5.73
N GLU A 198 3.67 9.44 -5.95
CA GLU A 198 3.36 10.88 -6.00
C GLU A 198 4.17 11.55 -7.12
N ILE A 199 3.55 12.46 -7.88
CA ILE A 199 4.15 13.02 -9.09
C ILE A 199 5.37 13.90 -8.77
N CYS A 200 6.56 13.49 -9.25
CA CYS A 200 7.83 14.14 -8.89
C CYS A 200 8.68 14.61 -10.09
N GLY A 201 8.08 14.70 -11.29
CA GLY A 201 8.72 15.26 -12.49
C GLY A 201 8.98 14.24 -13.60
N ALA A 202 9.98 14.51 -14.44
CA ALA A 202 10.19 13.82 -15.72
C ALA A 202 10.38 12.30 -15.60
N ASN A 203 11.13 11.85 -14.59
CA ASN A 203 11.41 10.42 -14.38
C ASN A 203 10.61 9.84 -13.20
N HIS A 204 9.43 10.38 -12.91
CA HIS A 204 8.55 9.87 -11.85
C HIS A 204 8.31 8.36 -11.93
N SER A 205 8.16 7.80 -13.14
CA SER A 205 7.95 6.36 -13.35
C SER A 205 9.23 5.49 -13.24
N PHE A 206 10.39 6.10 -12.99
CA PHE A 206 11.71 5.46 -13.09
C PHE A 206 12.52 5.52 -11.78
N MET A 207 11.82 5.59 -10.65
CA MET A 207 12.43 5.52 -9.31
C MET A 207 11.72 4.45 -8.45
N PRO A 208 11.91 3.16 -8.79
CA PRO A 208 11.30 2.05 -8.07
C PRO A 208 11.94 1.86 -6.69
N ILE A 209 11.28 1.03 -5.89
CA ILE A 209 11.69 0.65 -4.55
C ILE A 209 11.77 -0.86 -4.52
N VAL A 210 12.87 -1.42 -4.00
CA VAL A 210 13.00 -2.86 -3.77
C VAL A 210 13.46 -3.09 -2.35
N VAL A 211 12.63 -3.81 -1.59
CA VAL A 211 12.95 -4.28 -0.25
C VAL A 211 13.25 -5.77 -0.29
N GLU A 212 14.41 -6.15 0.25
CA GLU A 212 14.86 -7.53 0.35
C GLU A 212 14.77 -8.00 1.81
N SER A 213 13.86 -8.94 2.07
CA SER A 213 13.65 -9.54 3.39
C SER A 213 14.48 -10.81 3.53
N ILE A 214 15.39 -10.83 4.50
CA ILE A 214 16.32 -11.94 4.75
C ILE A 214 16.32 -12.35 6.22
N SER A 215 17.01 -13.45 6.53
CA SER A 215 17.19 -13.88 7.93
C SER A 215 18.02 -12.87 8.72
N MET A 216 17.78 -12.75 10.03
CA MET A 216 18.53 -11.85 10.91
C MET A 216 20.05 -12.08 10.84
N ASN A 217 20.49 -13.35 10.77
CA ASN A 217 21.91 -13.68 10.66
C ASN A 217 22.53 -13.15 9.35
N SER A 218 21.81 -13.30 8.24
CA SER A 218 22.24 -12.77 6.94
C SER A 218 22.27 -11.24 6.94
N PHE A 219 21.29 -10.60 7.60
CA PHE A 219 21.24 -9.15 7.76
C PHE A 219 22.41 -8.61 8.56
N LEU A 220 22.74 -9.23 9.69
CA LEU A 220 23.92 -8.86 10.49
C LEU A 220 25.22 -9.03 9.71
N ASN A 221 25.37 -10.12 8.95
CA ASN A 221 26.53 -10.32 8.09
C ASN A 221 26.61 -9.26 6.98
N TRP A 222 25.47 -8.86 6.41
CA TRP A 222 25.42 -7.82 5.39
C TRP A 222 25.82 -6.45 5.97
N ILE A 223 25.31 -6.08 7.14
CA ILE A 223 25.72 -4.84 7.85
C ILE A 223 27.21 -4.85 8.13
N ASN A 224 27.75 -5.96 8.64
CA ASN A 224 29.17 -6.06 8.98
C ASN A 224 30.11 -5.89 7.78
N ASN A 225 29.62 -6.03 6.54
CA ASN A 225 30.44 -5.76 5.36
C ASN A 225 30.59 -4.25 5.06
N PHE A 226 29.82 -3.39 5.74
CA PHE A 226 29.98 -1.93 5.70
C PHE A 226 30.89 -1.40 6.82
N GLU A 227 31.26 -2.24 7.79
CA GLU A 227 32.29 -1.96 8.80
C GLU A 227 33.71 -2.15 8.22
#